data_AF-A0A7X0RTL5-F1
#
_entry.id   AF-A0A7X0RTL5-F1
#
_cell.length_a   1.000
_cell.length_b   1.000
_cell.length_c   1.000
_cell.angle_alpha   90.00
_cell.angle_beta   90.00
_cell.angle_gamma   90.00
#
_symmetry.space_group_name_H-M   'P 1'
#
loop_
_entity.id
_entity.type
_entity.pdbx_description
1 polymer ?
#
loop_
_entity_poly.entity_id
_entity_poly.type
_entity_poly.pdbx_seq_one_letter_code
_entity_poly.pdbx_strand_id
1 'polypeptide(L)'
;MTTNRIGTTEWMLLLVGVVLGILAGVVQGWAIAQKEQGKIKSGMRIFYIVGTVIVLVALKVTLNIAFPSYIATSQIGIWLSIVFAIGGLLLGRALYPQPVNSARRG
;
A
#
# COMPACT_ATOMS: atom_id res chain seq x y z
N MET A 1 19.03 23.44 -19.65
CA MET A 1 18.50 22.09 -19.37
C MET A 1 18.59 21.85 -17.87
N THR A 2 17.55 22.22 -17.14
CA THR A 2 17.44 21.98 -15.70
C THR A 2 17.23 20.48 -15.49
N THR A 3 18.20 19.79 -14.90
CA THR A 3 17.99 18.43 -14.41
C THR A 3 16.88 18.51 -13.37
N ASN A 4 15.70 17.96 -13.65
CA ASN A 4 14.63 17.73 -12.70
C ASN A 4 15.14 16.75 -11.63
N ARG A 5 15.93 17.22 -10.67
CA ARG A 5 16.47 16.37 -9.61
C ARG A 5 15.37 16.14 -8.59
N ILE A 6 14.93 14.90 -8.49
CA ILE A 6 14.19 14.39 -7.33
C ILE A 6 15.08 14.66 -6.11
N GLY A 7 14.64 15.58 -5.25
CA GLY A 7 15.35 15.96 -4.04
C GLY A 7 15.16 14.95 -2.93
N THR A 8 15.89 15.14 -1.82
CA THR A 8 15.84 14.27 -0.65
C THR A 8 14.42 14.17 -0.08
N THR A 9 13.66 15.28 -0.09
CA THR A 9 12.26 15.34 0.37
C THR A 9 11.36 14.43 -0.45
N GLU A 10 11.52 14.42 -1.78
CA GLU A 10 10.75 13.57 -2.67
C GLU A 10 11.06 12.08 -2.42
N TRP A 11 12.33 11.73 -2.27
CA TRP A 11 12.72 10.35 -1.91
C TRP A 11 12.15 9.92 -0.55
N MET A 12 12.15 10.81 0.44
CA MET A 12 11.51 10.54 1.73
C MET A 12 10.00 10.31 1.59
N LEU A 13 9.31 11.12 0.80
CA LEU A 13 7.87 10.94 0.54
C LEU A 13 7.57 9.62 -0.18
N LEU A 14 8.42 9.19 -1.12
CA LEU A 14 8.30 7.87 -1.76
C LEU A 14 8.51 6.74 -0.75
N LEU A 15 9.53 6.84 0.10
CA LEU A 15 9.80 5.85 1.15
C LEU A 15 8.63 5.74 2.13
N VAL A 16 8.05 6.87 2.55
CA VAL A 16 6.84 6.88 3.38
C VAL A 16 5.70 6.14 2.67
N GLY A 17 5.49 6.43 1.37
CA GLY A 17 4.50 5.72 0.57
C GLY A 17 4.73 4.20 0.51
N VAL A 18 5.98 3.76 0.39
CA VAL A 18 6.36 2.33 0.38
C VAL A 18 6.08 1.68 1.73
N VAL A 19 6.52 2.30 2.83
CA VAL A 19 6.30 1.77 4.18
C VAL A 19 4.80 1.62 4.45
N LEU A 20 4.00 2.63 4.10
CA LEU A 20 2.54 2.57 4.23
C LEU A 20 1.93 1.48 3.35
N GLY A 21 2.41 1.34 2.12
CA GLY A 21 2.02 0.25 1.21
C GLY A 21 2.30 -1.12 1.83
N ILE A 22 3.50 -1.33 2.37
CA ILE A 22 3.90 -2.59 3.03
C ILE A 22 2.96 -2.89 4.21
N LEU A 23 2.72 -1.92 5.08
CA LEU A 23 1.82 -2.09 6.23
C LEU A 23 0.40 -2.47 5.79
N ALA A 24 -0.12 -1.82 4.75
CA ALA A 24 -1.43 -2.16 4.19
C ALA A 24 -1.43 -3.58 3.60
N GLY A 25 -0.40 -3.95 2.84
CA GLY A 25 -0.23 -5.29 2.28
C GLY A 25 -0.19 -6.38 3.37
N VAL A 26 0.52 -6.11 4.47
CA VAL A 26 0.60 -6.97 5.65
C VAL A 26 -0.78 -7.13 6.31
N VAL A 27 -1.50 -6.03 6.55
CA VAL A 27 -2.84 -6.08 7.18
C VAL A 27 -3.84 -6.83 6.28
N GLN A 28 -3.80 -6.60 4.97
CA GLN A 28 -4.65 -7.32 4.02
C GLN A 28 -4.29 -8.82 3.95
N GLY A 29 -2.99 -9.14 3.95
CA GLY A 29 -2.48 -10.52 4.00
C GLY A 29 -2.95 -11.25 5.26
N TRP A 30 -2.77 -10.61 6.41
CA TRP A 30 -3.23 -11.11 7.71
C TRP A 30 -4.75 -11.35 7.73
N ALA A 31 -5.55 -10.39 7.27
CA ALA A 31 -7.00 -10.53 7.24
C ALA A 31 -7.45 -11.72 6.35
N ILE A 32 -6.75 -11.96 5.23
CA ILE A 32 -7.02 -13.11 4.37
C ILE A 32 -6.65 -14.42 5.08
N ALA A 33 -5.46 -14.50 5.67
CA ALA A 33 -5.00 -15.68 6.39
C ALA A 33 -5.93 -16.04 7.56
N GLN A 34 -6.39 -15.04 8.32
CA GLN A 34 -7.34 -15.24 9.41
C GLN A 34 -8.69 -15.74 8.93
N LYS A 35 -9.15 -15.32 7.74
CA LYS A 35 -10.41 -15.79 7.14
C LYS A 35 -10.27 -17.24 6.67
N GLU A 36 -9.13 -17.61 6.09
CA GLU A 36 -8.83 -18.98 5.68
C GLU A 36 -8.67 -19.93 6.87
N GLN A 37 -8.16 -19.43 8.00
CA GLN A 37 -8.11 -20.14 9.27
C GLN A 37 -9.46 -20.22 9.99
N GLY A 38 -10.54 -19.64 9.43
CA GLY A 38 -11.87 -19.61 10.04
C GLY A 38 -11.98 -18.70 11.28
N LYS A 39 -10.94 -17.92 11.60
CA LYS A 39 -10.88 -17.05 12.78
C LYS A 39 -11.67 -15.76 12.62
N ILE A 40 -11.84 -15.28 11.38
CA ILE A 40 -12.65 -14.09 11.09
C ILE A 40 -13.72 -14.36 10.03
N LYS A 41 -14.86 -13.68 10.18
CA LYS A 41 -15.97 -13.73 9.22
C LYS A 41 -15.61 -12.98 7.93
N SER A 42 -16.26 -13.35 6.82
CA SER A 42 -16.05 -12.72 5.50
C SER A 42 -16.24 -11.19 5.54
N GLY A 43 -17.23 -10.70 6.29
CA GLY A 43 -17.47 -9.25 6.46
C GLY A 43 -16.32 -8.51 7.14
N MET A 44 -15.67 -9.13 8.14
CA MET A 44 -14.50 -8.53 8.82
C MET A 44 -13.32 -8.43 7.87
N ARG A 45 -13.07 -9.47 7.05
CA ARG A 45 -12.03 -9.41 6.01
C ARG A 45 -12.26 -8.24 5.05
N ILE A 46 -13.49 -8.07 4.56
CA ILE A 46 -13.85 -6.98 3.66
C ILE A 46 -13.61 -5.63 4.33
N PHE A 47 -14.00 -5.49 5.61
CA PHE A 47 -13.76 -4.28 6.38
C PHE A 47 -12.27 -3.93 6.49
N TYR A 48 -11.38 -4.90 6.77
CA TYR A 48 -9.94 -4.65 6.80
C TYR A 48 -9.37 -4.25 5.43
N ILE A 49 -9.81 -4.90 4.35
CA ILE A 49 -9.34 -4.57 2.98
C ILE A 49 -9.81 -3.18 2.57
N VAL A 50 -11.10 -2.89 2.69
CA VAL A 50 -11.67 -1.60 2.31
C VAL A 50 -11.14 -0.50 3.22
N GLY A 51 -11.08 -0.73 4.53
CA GLY A 51 -10.57 0.22 5.51
C GLY A 51 -9.11 0.59 5.25
N THR A 52 -8.25 -0.37 4.94
CA THR A 52 -6.84 -0.08 4.59
C THR A 52 -6.72 0.76 3.33
N VAL A 53 -7.54 0.52 2.31
CA VAL A 53 -7.57 1.35 1.09
C VAL A 53 -8.01 2.78 1.40
N ILE A 54 -9.09 2.96 2.15
CA ILE A 54 -9.59 4.29 2.54
C ILE A 54 -8.51 5.06 3.32
N VAL A 55 -7.87 4.42 4.29
CA VAL A 55 -6.81 5.02 5.12
C VAL A 55 -5.62 5.43 4.24
N LEU A 56 -5.19 4.58 3.30
CA LEU A 56 -4.09 4.93 2.38
C LEU A 56 -4.43 6.13 1.50
N VAL A 57 -5.64 6.18 0.94
CA VAL A 57 -6.08 7.30 0.10
C VAL A 57 -6.15 8.58 0.92
N ALA A 58 -6.77 8.56 2.10
CA ALA A 58 -6.87 9.72 2.98
C ALA A 58 -5.47 10.24 3.36
N LEU A 59 -4.58 9.35 3.79
CA LEU A 59 -3.22 9.72 4.18
C LEU A 59 -2.41 10.27 3.00
N LYS A 60 -2.58 9.72 1.80
CA LYS A 60 -1.95 10.25 0.58
C LYS A 60 -2.45 11.66 0.26
N VAL A 61 -3.77 11.90 0.36
CA VAL A 61 -4.36 13.22 0.15
C VAL A 61 -3.84 14.21 1.18
N THR A 62 -3.80 13.85 2.47
CA THR A 62 -3.25 14.69 3.53
C THR A 62 -1.78 15.02 3.28
N LEU A 63 -0.95 14.05 2.90
CA LEU A 63 0.47 14.29 2.58
C LEU A 63 0.63 15.23 1.38
N ASN A 64 -0.22 15.10 0.37
CA ASN A 64 -0.19 15.99 -0.80
C ASN A 64 -0.59 17.44 -0.44
N ILE A 65 -1.52 17.64 0.50
CA ILE A 65 -1.92 18.96 0.99
C ILE A 65 -0.83 19.56 1.89
N ALA A 66 -0.28 18.75 2.81
CA ALA A 66 0.71 19.21 3.79
C ALA A 66 2.09 19.49 3.16
N PHE A 67 2.48 18.72 2.14
CA PHE A 67 3.78 18.80 1.49
C PHE A 67 3.63 18.85 -0.03
N PRO A 68 3.26 20.03 -0.59
CA PRO A 68 3.18 20.22 -2.03
C PRO A 68 4.57 20.00 -2.64
N SER A 69 4.72 18.87 -3.32
CA SER A 69 5.99 18.38 -3.85
C SER A 69 5.84 18.00 -5.32
N TYR A 70 6.95 17.89 -6.03
CA TYR A 70 6.95 17.45 -7.43
C TYR A 70 6.26 16.09 -7.63
N ILE A 71 6.29 15.21 -6.61
CA ILE A 71 5.59 13.92 -6.61
C ILE A 71 4.06 14.09 -6.59
N ALA A 72 3.56 15.14 -5.93
CA ALA A 72 2.13 15.41 -5.83
C ALA A 72 1.59 16.18 -7.05
N THR A 73 2.41 16.98 -7.72
CA THR A 73 1.97 17.95 -8.74
C THR A 73 2.39 17.60 -10.16
N SER A 74 3.41 16.76 -10.36
CA SER A 74 3.85 16.35 -11.69
C SER A 74 3.30 14.99 -12.09
N GLN A 75 2.96 14.83 -13.37
CA GLN A 75 2.45 13.56 -13.91
C GLN A 75 3.43 12.40 -13.65
N ILE A 76 4.73 12.61 -13.87
CA ILE A 76 5.78 11.61 -13.63
C ILE A 76 5.90 11.25 -12.16
N GLY A 77 5.84 12.26 -11.29
CA GLY A 77 5.86 12.09 -9.84
C GLY A 77 4.67 11.28 -9.30
N ILE A 78 3.48 11.53 -9.84
CA ILE A 78 2.26 10.78 -9.52
C ILE A 78 2.43 9.30 -9.91
N TRP A 79 2.91 9.03 -11.13
CA TRP A 79 3.18 7.65 -11.58
C TRP A 79 4.21 6.94 -10.69
N LEU A 80 5.31 7.61 -10.35
CA LEU A 80 6.31 7.09 -9.42
C LEU A 80 5.71 6.74 -8.06
N SER A 81 4.86 7.62 -7.51
CA SER A 81 4.18 7.35 -6.25
C SER A 81 3.23 6.15 -6.34
N ILE A 82 2.54 5.95 -7.46
CA ILE A 82 1.63 4.81 -7.66
C ILE A 82 2.44 3.51 -7.72
N VAL A 83 3.53 3.49 -8.52
CA VAL A 83 4.41 2.31 -8.64
C VAL A 83 4.99 1.93 -7.28
N PHE A 84 5.47 2.91 -6.50
CA PHE A 84 6.02 2.67 -5.17
C PHE A 84 4.96 2.18 -4.17
N ALA A 85 3.74 2.73 -4.21
CA ALA A 85 2.64 2.30 -3.35
C ALA A 85 2.18 0.86 -3.67
N ILE A 86 2.01 0.54 -4.96
CA ILE A 86 1.64 -0.82 -5.40
C ILE A 86 2.77 -1.80 -5.07
N GLY A 87 4.02 -1.43 -5.35
CA GLY A 87 5.19 -2.23 -5.02
C GLY A 87 5.26 -2.55 -3.53
N GLY A 88 5.10 -1.53 -2.67
CA GLY A 88 5.02 -1.70 -1.23
C GLY A 88 3.87 -2.62 -0.81
N LEU A 89 2.68 -2.45 -1.37
CA LEU A 89 1.52 -3.29 -1.07
C LEU A 89 1.75 -4.75 -1.45
N LEU A 90 2.29 -5.02 -2.64
CA LEU A 90 2.61 -6.36 -3.10
C LEU A 90 3.71 -6.99 -2.25
N LEU A 91 4.75 -6.23 -1.88
CA LEU A 91 5.81 -6.64 -0.97
C LEU A 91 5.24 -7.04 0.40
N GLY A 92 4.42 -6.18 1.00
CA GLY A 92 3.77 -6.47 2.28
C GLY A 92 2.85 -7.69 2.22
N ARG A 93 2.16 -7.87 1.09
CA ARG A 93 1.30 -9.03 0.85
C ARG A 93 2.10 -10.33 0.69
N ALA A 94 3.27 -10.28 0.05
CA ALA A 94 4.15 -11.43 -0.12
C ALA A 94 4.68 -11.98 1.23
N LEU A 95 4.73 -11.15 2.28
CA LEU A 95 5.12 -11.58 3.63
C LEU A 95 4.10 -12.52 4.29
N TYR A 96 2.90 -12.66 3.72
CA TYR A 96 1.90 -13.64 4.15
C TYR A 96 1.69 -14.70 3.05
N PRO A 97 2.52 -15.77 3.03
CA PRO A 97 2.31 -16.88 2.12
C PRO A 97 0.96 -17.54 2.41
N GLN A 98 0.19 -17.82 1.35
CA GLN A 98 -1.10 -18.49 1.51
C GLN A 98 -0.91 -19.85 2.21
N PRO A 99 -1.71 -20.19 3.22
CA PRO A 99 -1.69 -21.52 3.81
C PRO A 99 -2.01 -22.57 2.72
N VAL A 100 -1.14 -23.58 2.65
CA VAL A 100 -1.12 -24.65 1.63
C VAL A 100 -2.45 -25.42 1.44
N ASN A 101 -3.42 -25.24 2.35
CA ASN A 101 -4.73 -25.89 2.31
C ASN A 101 -5.65 -25.37 1.20
N SER A 102 -5.34 -24.23 0.58
CA SER A 102 -6.08 -23.71 -0.59
C SER A 102 -5.89 -24.55 -1.86
N ALA A 103 -4.82 -25.35 -1.94
CA ALA A 103 -4.54 -26.22 -3.08
C ALA A 103 -5.32 -27.56 -3.06
N ARG A 104 -6.06 -27.86 -1.97
CA ARG A 104 -6.76 -29.14 -1.78
C ARG A 104 -8.28 -29.07 -1.97
N ARG A 105 -8.83 -27.91 -2.34
CA ARG A 105 -10.27 -27.70 -2.62
C ARG A 105 -10.50 -27.11 -4.01
N GLY A 106 -9.73 -27.58 -4.99
CA GLY A 106 -10.07 -27.46 -6.42
C GLY A 106 -11.07 -28.53 -6.80
#